data_AF-A0A7J2U196-F1
#
_entry.id   AF-A0A7J2U196-F1
#
_cell.length_a   1.000
_cell.length_b   1.000
_cell.length_c   1.000
_cell.angle_alpha   90.00
_cell.angle_beta   90.00
_cell.angle_gamma   90.00
#
_symmetry.space_group_name_H-M   'P 1'
#
loop_
_entity.id
_entity.type
_entity.pdbx_description
1 polymer ?
#
loop_
_entity_poly.entity_id
_entity_poly.type
_entity_poly.pdbx_seq_one_letter_code
_entity_poly.pdbx_strand_id
1 'polypeptide(L)' 'MSDRPLSAEEIKAMNPDERIKLLYELKLELARLRSQAKMGILTNVGRIKIVKKNIARLMTAVNEELRKVQSSA' A
#
# COMPACT_ATOMS: atom_id res chain seq x y z
N MET A 1 -9.55 5.62 5.46
CA MET A 1 -8.59 5.53 4.33
C MET A 1 -9.38 5.71 3.04
N SER A 2 -8.91 6.55 2.12
CA SER A 2 -9.66 6.88 0.89
C SER A 2 -9.90 5.63 0.02
N ASP A 3 -11.09 5.52 -0.59
CA ASP A 3 -11.49 4.42 -1.49
C ASP A 3 -10.94 4.55 -2.91
N ARG A 4 -9.91 5.37 -3.09
CA ARG A 4 -9.16 5.46 -4.34
C ARG A 4 -7.74 4.88 -4.19
N PRO A 5 -7.15 4.40 -5.28
CA PRO A 5 -5.72 4.10 -5.32
C PRO A 5 -4.87 5.35 -5.04
N LEU A 6 -3.77 5.19 -4.29
CA LEU A 6 -2.76 6.22 -4.05
C LEU A 6 -2.03 6.59 -5.34
N SER A 7 -1.94 7.87 -5.67
CA SER A 7 -1.15 8.35 -6.80
C SER A 7 0.36 8.23 -6.53
N ALA A 8 1.16 8.27 -7.59
CA ALA A 8 2.61 8.23 -7.46
C ALA A 8 3.16 9.49 -6.77
N GLU A 9 2.54 10.65 -7.01
CA GLU A 9 2.92 11.93 -6.39
C GLU A 9 2.72 11.90 -4.88
N GLU A 10 1.58 11.40 -4.42
CA GLU A 10 1.29 11.24 -2.99
C GLU A 10 2.30 10.33 -2.30
N ILE A 11 2.68 9.22 -2.94
CA ILE A 11 3.67 8.30 -2.39
C ILE A 11 5.05 8.96 -2.34
N LYS A 12 5.44 9.69 -3.40
CA LYS A 12 6.73 10.40 -3.44
C LYS A 12 6.82 11.52 -2.41
N ALA A 13 5.71 12.18 -2.11
CA ALA A 13 5.64 13.23 -1.09
C ALA A 13 5.78 12.68 0.35
N MET A 14 5.49 11.39 0.57
CA MET A 14 5.69 10.74 1.88
C MET A 14 7.17 10.49 2.16
N ASN A 15 7.56 10.63 3.42
CA ASN A 15 8.87 10.22 3.90
C ASN A 15 9.02 8.68 3.88
N PRO A 16 10.24 8.13 3.77
CA PRO A 16 10.46 6.67 3.73
C PRO A 16 9.81 5.93 4.91
N ASP A 17 9.93 6.47 6.13
CA ASP A 17 9.34 5.89 7.33
C ASP A 17 7.80 5.88 7.27
N GLU A 18 7.20 6.93 6.74
CA GLU A 18 5.74 7.02 6.55
C GLU A 18 5.26 5.98 5.54
N ARG A 19 6.02 5.75 4.46
CA ARG A 19 5.70 4.70 3.48
C ARG A 19 5.76 3.32 4.09
N ILE A 20 6.75 3.04 4.95
CA ILE A 20 6.88 1.76 5.65
C ILE A 20 5.73 1.58 6.65
N LYS A 21 5.38 2.62 7.41
CA LYS A 21 4.24 2.60 8.33
C LYS A 21 2.93 2.35 7.59
N LEU A 22 2.68 3.07 6.50
CA LEU A 22 1.49 2.91 5.67
C LEU A 22 1.42 1.53 5.02
N LEU A 23 2.56 0.97 4.60
CA LEU A 23 2.65 -0.39 4.07
C LEU A 23 2.22 -1.43 5.12
N TYR A 24 2.62 -1.25 6.38
CA TYR A 24 2.21 -2.12 7.47
C TYR A 24 0.71 -2.03 7.74
N GLU A 25 0.18 -0.81 7.82
CA GLU A 25 -1.25 -0.55 8.00
C GLU A 25 -2.10 -1.18 6.88
N LEU A 26 -1.70 -1.03 5.62
CA LEU A 26 -2.41 -1.61 4.48
C LEU A 26 -2.34 -3.14 4.46
N LYS A 27 -1.24 -3.75 4.91
CA LYS A 27 -1.15 -5.21 5.05
C LYS A 27 -2.09 -5.75 6.12
N LEU A 28 -2.20 -5.06 7.26
CA LEU A 28 -3.17 -5.39 8.31
C LEU A 28 -4.60 -5.23 7.81
N GLU A 29 -4.88 -4.14 7.08
CA GLU A 29 -6.19 -3.91 6.47
C GLU A 29 -6.54 -5.04 5.48
N LEU A 30 -5.60 -5.44 4.62
CA LEU A 30 -5.81 -6.55 3.68
C LEU A 30 -6.12 -7.87 4.40
N ALA A 31 -5.46 -8.16 5.52
CA ALA A 31 -5.73 -9.35 6.32
C ALA A 31 -7.16 -9.33 6.89
N ARG A 32 -7.60 -8.19 7.43
CA ARG A 32 -8.96 -7.99 7.94
C ARG A 32 -10.00 -8.15 6.83
N LEU A 33 -9.80 -7.51 5.68
CA LEU A 33 -10.71 -7.59 4.53
C LEU A 33 -10.82 -9.01 3.98
N ARG A 34 -9.72 -9.77 3.95
CA ARG A 34 -9.74 -11.19 3.55
C ARG A 34 -10.52 -12.05 4.54
N SER A 35 -10.40 -11.78 5.84
CA SER A 35 -11.20 -12.46 6.87
C SER A 35 -12.69 -12.18 6.70
N GLN A 36 -13.06 -10.91 6.54
CA GLN A 36 -14.44 -10.48 6.28
C GLN A 36 -15.01 -11.08 5.00
N ALA A 37 -14.21 -11.15 3.92
CA ALA A 37 -14.60 -11.78 2.67
C ALA A 37 -14.90 -13.27 2.87
N LYS A 38 -14.05 -13.98 3.62
CA LYS A 38 -14.25 -15.40 3.93
C LYS A 38 -15.51 -15.65 4.77
N MET A 39 -15.82 -14.72 5.67
CA MET A 39 -17.05 -14.77 6.50
C MET A 39 -18.31 -14.34 5.74
N GLY A 40 -18.19 -13.81 4.51
CA GLY A 40 -19.33 -13.32 3.72
C GLY A 40 -19.91 -11.99 4.19
N ILE A 41 -19.22 -11.28 5.10
CA ILE A 41 -19.68 -10.00 5.68
C ILE A 41 -19.01 -8.77 5.03
N LEU A 42 -18.18 -8.97 4.01
CA LEU A 42 -17.48 -7.89 3.33
C LEU A 42 -18.46 -7.06 2.51
N THR A 43 -18.65 -5.80 2.90
CA THR A 43 -19.53 -4.85 2.22
C THR A 43 -18.88 -4.22 0.99
N ASN A 44 -17.60 -3.86 1.09
CA ASN A 44 -16.85 -3.21 0.00
C ASN A 44 -15.86 -4.18 -0.64
N VAL A 45 -16.30 -4.91 -1.68
CA VAL A 45 -15.48 -5.88 -2.41
C VAL A 45 -14.34 -5.21 -3.18
N GLY A 46 -14.57 -3.98 -3.68
CA GLY A 46 -13.57 -3.19 -4.41
C GLY A 46 -12.36 -2.80 -3.57
N ARG A 47 -12.55 -2.68 -2.24
CA ARG A 47 -11.51 -2.30 -1.28
C ARG A 47 -10.27 -3.20 -1.34
N ILE A 48 -10.47 -4.52 -1.46
CA ILE A 48 -9.36 -5.48 -1.55
C ILE A 48 -8.45 -5.16 -2.74
N LYS A 49 -9.04 -4.82 -3.90
CA LYS A 49 -8.29 -4.47 -5.11
C LYS A 49 -7.50 -3.18 -4.93
N ILE A 50 -8.10 -2.17 -4.28
CA ILE A 50 -7.47 -0.88 -4.00
C ILE A 50 -6.28 -1.07 -3.04
N VAL A 51 -6.49 -1.76 -1.92
CA VAL A 51 -5.44 -2.02 -0.92
C VAL A 51 -4.26 -2.78 -1.52
N LYS A 52 -4.51 -3.82 -2.33
CA LYS A 52 -3.44 -4.53 -3.06
C LYS A 52 -2.63 -3.62 -3.98
N LYS A 53 -3.30 -2.73 -4.72
CA LYS A 53 -2.62 -1.76 -5.60
C LYS A 53 -1.77 -0.78 -4.81
N ASN A 54 -2.27 -0.27 -3.68
CA ASN A 54 -1.56 0.66 -2.83
C ASN A 54 -0.29 0.02 -2.24
N ILE A 55 -0.40 -1.24 -1.76
CA ILE A 55 0.76 -2.02 -1.29
C ILE A 55 1.82 -2.15 -2.39
N ALA A 56 1.43 -2.54 -3.60
CA ALA A 56 2.37 -2.72 -4.72
C ALA A 56 3.07 -1.40 -5.10
N ARG A 57 2.33 -0.28 -5.11
CA ARG A 57 2.89 1.04 -5.41
C ARG A 57 3.89 1.51 -4.35
N LEU A 58 3.57 1.33 -3.07
CA LEU A 58 4.48 1.65 -1.96
C LEU A 58 5.76 0.83 -2.03
N MET A 59 5.65 -0.49 -2.26
CA MET A 59 6.82 -1.36 -2.42
C MET A 59 7.69 -0.95 -3.62
N THR A 60 7.07 -0.52 -4.72
CA THR A 60 7.79 -0.02 -5.90
C THR A 60 8.58 1.23 -5.58
N ALA A 61 7.98 2.22 -4.91
CA ALA A 61 8.65 3.46 -4.54
C ALA A 61 9.84 3.24 -3.61
N VAL A 62 9.71 2.35 -2.61
CA VAL A 62 10.81 1.98 -1.72
C VAL A 62 11.96 1.32 -2.50
N ASN A 63 11.65 0.41 -3.42
CA ASN A 63 12.66 -0.25 -4.24
C ASN A 63 13.34 0.72 -5.23
N GLU A 64 12.62 1.71 -5.77
CA GLU A 64 13.21 2.76 -6.60
C GLU A 64 14.23 3.60 -5.83
N GLU A 65 13.93 3.95 -4.57
CA GLU A 65 14.88 4.68 -3.71
C GLU A 65 16.13 3.87 -3.42
N LEU A 66 15.98 2.59 -3.07
CA LEU A 66 17.13 1.71 -2.82
C LEU A 66 18.05 1.59 -4.04
N ARG A 67 17.49 1.50 -5.24
CA ARG A 67 18.28 1.44 -6.50
C ARG A 67 19.03 2.75 -6.77
N LYS A 68 18.41 3.90 -6.50
CA LYS A 68 19.07 5.21 -6.64
C LYS A 68 20.24 5.35 -5.68
N VAL A 69 20.09 4.89 -4.44
CA VAL A 69 21.19 4.89 -3.45
C VAL A 69 22.33 4.00 -3.94
N GLN A 70 22.03 2.79 -4.43
CA GLN A 70 23.03 1.84 -4.95
C GLN A 70 23.75 2.32 -6.22
N SER A 71 23.10 3.08 -7.10
CA SER A 71 23.76 3.63 -8.29
C SER A 71 24.63 4.86 -8.00
N SER A 72 24.50 5.44 -6.81
CA SER A 72 25.22 6.63 -6.38
C SER A 72 26.42 6.32 -5.46
N ALA A 73 26.62 5.03 -5.14
CA ALA A 73 27.70 4.49 -4.32
C ALA A 73 28.65 3.67 -5.20
#